data_AF-A0AA41QZG2-F1
#
_entry.id   AF-A0AA41QZG2-F1
#
_cell.length_a   1.000
_cell.length_b   1.000
_cell.length_c   1.000
_cell.angle_alpha   90.00
_cell.angle_beta   90.00
_cell.angle_gamma   90.00
#
_symmetry.space_group_name_H-M   'P 1'
#
loop_
_entity.id
_entity.type
_entity.pdbx_description
1 polymer ?
#
loop_
_entity_poly.entity_id
_entity_poly.type
_entity_poly.pdbx_seq_one_letter_code
_entity_poly.pdbx_strand_id
1 'polypeptide(L)'
;MDVKKLLEMEPWQWPAETADLLRDLLGRKDADPEERLVAAELAGDYVVMCDGLAAALLTILNDARAPEALRATAAISLGPALENADLMGFDDPEDILISEAVYMAVQQTLQALCQDEQAPKEVRRRALEAAVRAPMDWQQDAVRKAYGAGDPEWRLTAVFCMAYVEGFEQEILEALQSEDPDIRYHAVQAAGNWELEAAWDEIVPLALSDRTDKTLRLAAIDAVIGIRPEEASLALTELMADMDEDIVAAVFEALAMHGILWDAEEDLEDMDDDDDDEVPPL
;
A
#
# COMPACT_ATOMS: atom_id res chain seq x y z
N MET A 1 2.99 18.29 -22.48
CA MET A 1 3.34 18.62 -21.07
C MET A 1 4.55 17.78 -20.71
N ASP A 2 5.47 18.32 -19.90
CA ASP A 2 6.60 17.54 -19.39
C ASP A 2 6.09 16.63 -18.27
N VAL A 3 6.29 15.32 -18.40
CA VAL A 3 5.81 14.31 -17.45
C VAL A 3 6.37 14.54 -16.05
N LYS A 4 7.58 15.10 -15.95
CA LYS A 4 8.23 15.37 -14.66
C LYS A 4 7.51 16.45 -13.84
N LYS A 5 6.71 17.31 -14.48
CA LYS A 5 5.91 18.30 -13.76
C LYS A 5 4.77 17.69 -12.94
N LEU A 6 4.30 16.50 -13.34
CA LEU A 6 3.26 15.79 -12.61
C LEU A 6 3.75 15.34 -11.22
N LEU A 7 5.06 15.10 -11.07
CA LEU A 7 5.67 14.73 -9.79
C LEU A 7 5.64 15.87 -8.75
N GLU A 8 5.41 17.11 -9.19
CA GLU A 8 5.32 18.30 -8.32
C GLU A 8 3.87 18.62 -7.94
N MET A 9 2.91 17.80 -8.37
CA MET A 9 1.48 18.03 -8.22
C MET A 9 0.84 16.84 -7.53
N GLU A 10 -0.15 17.12 -6.69
CA GLU A 10 -1.00 16.06 -6.14
C GLU A 10 -1.80 15.41 -7.28
N PRO A 11 -2.04 14.08 -7.24
CA PRO A 11 -2.71 13.36 -8.33
C PRO A 11 -4.07 13.96 -8.74
N TRP A 12 -4.89 14.39 -7.77
CA TRP A 12 -6.20 15.02 -8.04
C TRP A 12 -6.11 16.41 -8.70
N GLN A 13 -4.92 17.00 -8.78
CA GLN A 13 -4.66 18.26 -9.48
C GLN A 13 -4.21 18.04 -10.92
N TRP A 14 -3.94 16.80 -11.33
CA TRP A 14 -3.44 16.51 -12.68
C TRP A 14 -4.44 16.89 -13.77
N PRO A 15 -3.96 17.37 -14.94
CA PRO A 15 -4.84 17.68 -16.06
C PRO A 15 -5.63 16.47 -16.55
N ALA A 16 -6.84 16.70 -17.09
CA ALA A 16 -7.71 15.63 -17.55
C ALA A 16 -7.10 14.77 -18.69
N GLU A 17 -6.21 15.36 -19.49
CA GLU A 17 -5.49 14.67 -20.57
C GLU A 17 -4.29 13.82 -20.11
N THR A 18 -4.05 13.72 -18.80
CA THR A 18 -2.85 13.05 -18.26
C THR A 18 -2.78 11.57 -18.65
N ALA A 19 -3.89 10.84 -18.58
CA ALA A 19 -3.92 9.42 -18.96
C ALA A 19 -3.51 9.20 -20.43
N ASP A 20 -4.00 10.04 -21.35
CA ASP A 20 -3.64 9.98 -22.76
C ASP A 20 -2.16 10.32 -23.00
N LEU A 21 -1.64 11.35 -22.30
CA LEU A 21 -0.23 11.72 -22.36
C LEU A 21 0.69 10.57 -21.90
N LEU A 22 0.37 9.96 -20.76
CA LEU A 22 1.14 8.84 -20.21
C LEU A 22 1.12 7.65 -21.16
N ARG A 23 -0.06 7.29 -21.69
CA ARG A 23 -0.21 6.19 -22.65
C ARG A 23 0.62 6.42 -23.92
N ASP A 24 0.57 7.62 -24.48
CA ASP A 24 1.32 7.98 -25.68
C ASP A 24 2.84 7.91 -25.43
N LEU A 25 3.31 8.38 -24.28
CA LEU A 25 4.71 8.33 -23.89
C LEU A 25 5.21 6.89 -23.68
N LEU A 26 4.42 6.04 -23.02
CA LEU A 26 4.71 4.62 -22.82
C LEU A 26 4.87 3.86 -24.13
N GLY A 27 4.01 4.16 -25.12
CA GLY A 27 4.03 3.54 -26.45
C GLY A 27 5.20 3.96 -27.35
N ARG A 28 5.83 5.11 -27.09
CA ARG A 28 6.95 5.64 -27.87
C ARG A 28 8.28 5.00 -27.46
N LYS A 29 8.69 3.96 -28.17
CA LYS A 29 9.95 3.23 -27.90
C LYS A 29 11.23 4.08 -28.05
N ASP A 30 11.14 5.19 -28.77
CA ASP A 30 12.21 6.16 -29.01
C ASP A 30 12.20 7.35 -28.05
N ALA A 31 11.21 7.45 -27.15
CA ALA A 31 11.18 8.47 -26.11
C ALA A 31 12.30 8.25 -25.08
N ASP A 32 12.57 9.29 -24.30
CA ASP A 32 13.58 9.25 -23.25
C ASP A 32 13.28 8.11 -22.25
N PRO A 33 14.23 7.20 -21.99
CA PRO A 33 14.03 6.11 -21.03
C PRO A 33 13.60 6.57 -19.63
N GLU A 34 14.10 7.71 -19.15
CA GLU A 34 13.71 8.24 -17.84
C GLU A 34 12.26 8.75 -17.85
N GLU A 35 11.87 9.46 -18.90
CA GLU A 35 10.48 9.93 -19.04
C GLU A 35 9.51 8.76 -19.13
N ARG A 36 9.90 7.68 -19.82
CA ARG A 36 9.08 6.45 -19.90
C ARG A 36 8.98 5.73 -18.56
N LEU A 37 10.04 5.75 -17.75
CA LEU A 37 10.02 5.18 -16.39
C LEU A 37 9.07 5.96 -15.49
N VAL A 38 9.20 7.29 -15.45
CA VAL A 38 8.27 8.17 -14.71
C VAL A 38 6.84 7.96 -15.20
N ALA A 39 6.63 7.85 -16.51
CA ALA A 39 5.29 7.60 -17.04
C ALA A 39 4.72 6.25 -16.61
N ALA A 40 5.56 5.21 -16.48
CA ALA A 40 5.12 3.90 -16.03
C ALA A 40 4.75 3.91 -14.55
N GLU A 41 5.50 4.65 -13.73
CA GLU A 41 5.21 4.86 -12.31
C GLU A 41 3.89 5.61 -12.11
N LEU A 42 3.75 6.79 -12.71
CA LEU A 42 2.54 7.62 -12.60
C LEU A 42 1.29 6.96 -13.17
N ALA A 43 1.44 6.06 -14.15
CA ALA A 43 0.31 5.33 -14.72
C ALA A 43 -0.35 4.37 -13.72
N GLY A 44 0.29 4.05 -12.60
CA GLY A 44 -0.26 3.21 -11.54
C GLY A 44 -1.22 3.92 -10.59
N ASP A 45 -1.34 5.24 -10.69
CA ASP A 45 -2.18 6.04 -9.80
C ASP A 45 -3.68 5.88 -10.12
N TYR A 46 -4.50 5.77 -9.06
CA TYR A 46 -5.95 5.59 -9.14
C TYR A 46 -6.64 6.67 -9.99
N VAL A 47 -6.15 7.91 -9.97
CA VAL A 47 -6.77 9.06 -10.65
C VAL A 47 -6.74 8.92 -12.17
N VAL A 48 -5.73 8.23 -12.72
CA VAL A 48 -5.51 8.12 -14.17
C VAL A 48 -5.65 6.71 -14.71
N MET A 49 -5.59 5.71 -13.83
CA MET A 49 -5.66 4.31 -14.23
C MET A 49 -6.90 4.03 -15.06
N CYS A 50 -6.71 3.30 -16.15
CA CYS A 50 -7.77 2.85 -17.04
C CYS A 50 -7.29 1.66 -17.88
N ASP A 51 -8.21 0.98 -18.55
CA ASP A 51 -7.90 -0.12 -19.48
C ASP A 51 -6.79 0.21 -20.49
N GLY A 52 -6.77 1.45 -21.00
CA GLY A 52 -5.78 1.90 -21.96
C GLY A 52 -4.36 1.96 -21.39
N LEU A 53 -4.21 2.41 -20.15
CA LEU A 53 -2.91 2.44 -19.46
C LEU A 53 -2.50 1.05 -19.01
N ALA A 54 -3.41 0.27 -18.42
CA ALA A 54 -3.14 -1.12 -18.04
C ALA A 54 -2.68 -1.95 -19.25
N ALA A 55 -3.33 -1.80 -20.40
CA ALA A 55 -2.90 -2.45 -21.65
C ALA A 55 -1.51 -1.99 -22.14
N ALA A 56 -1.18 -0.71 -21.96
CA ALA A 56 0.15 -0.17 -22.30
C ALA A 56 1.24 -0.75 -21.38
N LEU A 57 0.98 -0.82 -20.07
CA LEU A 57 1.87 -1.43 -19.08
C LEU A 57 2.06 -2.93 -19.37
N LEU A 58 0.99 -3.67 -19.65
CA LEU A 58 1.07 -5.08 -20.06
C LEU A 58 1.89 -5.27 -21.35
N THR A 59 1.76 -4.35 -22.31
CA THR A 59 2.54 -4.39 -23.55
C THR A 59 4.04 -4.23 -23.27
N ILE A 60 4.41 -3.30 -22.38
CA ILE A 60 5.79 -3.09 -21.95
C ILE A 60 6.31 -4.33 -21.22
N LEU A 61 5.55 -4.82 -20.25
CA LEU A 61 5.90 -5.93 -19.40
C LEU A 61 6.23 -7.21 -20.20
N ASN A 62 5.46 -7.45 -21.27
CA ASN A 62 5.61 -8.59 -22.18
C ASN A 62 6.65 -8.38 -23.31
N ASP A 63 7.17 -7.17 -23.54
CA ASP A 63 8.24 -6.96 -24.53
C ASP A 63 9.59 -7.34 -23.92
N ALA A 64 10.08 -8.55 -24.23
CA ALA A 64 11.39 -9.03 -23.76
C ALA A 64 12.58 -8.14 -24.18
N ARG A 65 12.39 -7.20 -25.11
CA ARG A 65 13.42 -6.22 -25.53
C ARG A 65 13.32 -4.91 -24.76
N ALA A 66 12.25 -4.67 -24.01
CA ALA A 66 12.14 -3.48 -23.18
C ALA A 66 13.17 -3.55 -22.03
N PRO A 67 13.70 -2.40 -21.58
CA PRO A 67 14.63 -2.36 -20.44
C PRO A 67 14.04 -3.02 -19.20
N GLU A 68 14.87 -3.75 -18.45
CA GLU A 68 14.44 -4.48 -17.24
C GLU A 68 13.73 -3.56 -16.24
N ALA A 69 14.33 -2.39 -15.94
CA ALA A 69 13.73 -1.41 -15.03
C ALA A 69 12.33 -0.99 -15.48
N LEU A 70 12.13 -0.71 -16.77
CA LEU A 70 10.82 -0.29 -17.29
C LEU A 70 9.78 -1.41 -17.21
N ARG A 71 10.20 -2.65 -17.43
CA ARG A 71 9.33 -3.82 -17.25
C ARG A 71 8.97 -4.03 -15.78
N ALA A 72 9.93 -3.89 -14.87
CA ALA A 72 9.70 -4.00 -13.44
C ALA A 72 8.76 -2.91 -12.92
N THR A 73 8.97 -1.65 -13.33
CA THR A 73 8.06 -0.53 -13.02
C THR A 73 6.66 -0.82 -13.58
N ALA A 74 6.55 -1.26 -14.83
CA ALA A 74 5.25 -1.59 -15.40
C ALA A 74 4.53 -2.74 -14.67
N ALA A 75 5.27 -3.69 -14.10
CA ALA A 75 4.68 -4.75 -13.27
C ALA A 75 4.11 -4.19 -11.96
N ILE A 76 4.90 -3.44 -11.19
CA ILE A 76 4.45 -2.94 -9.88
C ILE A 76 3.33 -1.91 -10.00
N SER A 77 3.33 -1.08 -11.04
CA SER A 77 2.28 -0.07 -11.28
C SER A 77 0.90 -0.67 -11.57
N LEU A 78 0.81 -1.96 -11.90
CA LEU A 78 -0.48 -2.65 -12.08
C LEU A 78 -1.11 -3.07 -10.74
N GLY A 79 -0.33 -3.08 -9.64
CA GLY A 79 -0.76 -3.53 -8.32
C GLY A 79 -1.97 -2.77 -7.75
N PRO A 80 -1.96 -1.42 -7.70
CA PRO A 80 -3.09 -0.64 -7.17
C PRO A 80 -4.42 -0.91 -7.89
N ALA A 81 -4.38 -1.12 -9.21
CA ALA A 81 -5.57 -1.44 -9.99
C ALA A 81 -6.12 -2.84 -9.68
N LEU A 82 -5.24 -3.81 -9.38
CA LEU A 82 -5.66 -5.14 -8.92
C LEU A 82 -6.30 -5.07 -7.55
N GLU A 83 -5.69 -4.32 -6.63
CA GLU A 83 -6.17 -4.12 -5.26
C GLU A 83 -7.57 -3.50 -5.26
N ASN A 84 -7.77 -2.42 -6.03
CA ASN A 84 -9.08 -1.80 -6.20
C ASN A 84 -10.14 -2.78 -6.71
N ALA A 85 -9.82 -3.51 -7.78
CA ALA A 85 -10.76 -4.43 -8.41
C ALA A 85 -11.12 -5.60 -7.48
N ASP A 86 -10.18 -6.07 -6.65
CA ASP A 86 -10.42 -7.12 -5.66
C ASP A 86 -11.30 -6.63 -4.50
N LEU A 87 -11.07 -5.41 -4.02
CA LEU A 87 -11.82 -4.80 -2.90
C LEU A 87 -13.21 -4.31 -3.32
N MET A 88 -13.31 -3.59 -4.43
CA MET A 88 -14.56 -2.93 -4.88
C MET A 88 -15.42 -3.83 -5.77
N GLY A 89 -14.82 -4.85 -6.39
CA GLY A 89 -15.50 -5.69 -7.38
C GLY A 89 -15.84 -4.93 -8.66
N PHE A 90 -16.91 -5.38 -9.34
CA PHE A 90 -17.33 -4.86 -10.66
C PHE A 90 -18.82 -4.50 -10.73
N ASP A 91 -19.46 -4.32 -9.57
CA ASP A 91 -20.90 -4.09 -9.49
C ASP A 91 -21.26 -2.61 -9.71
N ASP A 92 -20.45 -1.67 -9.22
CA ASP A 92 -20.63 -0.22 -9.39
C ASP A 92 -19.68 0.35 -10.46
N PRO A 93 -20.19 0.88 -11.59
CA PRO A 93 -19.36 1.49 -12.62
C PRO A 93 -18.52 2.69 -12.15
N GLU A 94 -18.87 3.37 -11.06
CA GLU A 94 -18.11 4.52 -10.55
C GLU A 94 -16.81 4.11 -9.85
N ASP A 95 -16.75 2.89 -9.32
CA ASP A 95 -15.59 2.36 -8.60
C ASP A 95 -14.62 1.57 -9.49
N ILE A 96 -15.02 1.27 -10.74
CA ILE A 96 -14.24 0.44 -11.67
C ILE A 96 -13.13 1.27 -12.32
N LEU A 97 -11.87 1.02 -11.93
CA LEU A 97 -10.70 1.57 -12.61
C LEU A 97 -10.35 0.83 -13.91
N ILE A 98 -10.37 -0.51 -13.86
CA ILE A 98 -10.08 -1.38 -15.00
C ILE A 98 -11.21 -2.40 -15.17
N SER A 99 -11.54 -2.75 -16.40
CA SER A 99 -12.57 -3.74 -16.67
C SER A 99 -12.17 -5.13 -16.16
N GLU A 100 -13.16 -5.97 -15.84
CA GLU A 100 -12.95 -7.36 -15.42
C GLU A 100 -12.08 -8.14 -16.42
N ALA A 101 -12.24 -7.87 -17.72
CA ALA A 101 -11.41 -8.49 -18.75
C ALA A 101 -9.92 -8.11 -18.63
N VAL A 102 -9.62 -6.84 -18.33
CA VAL A 102 -8.24 -6.36 -18.13
C VAL A 102 -7.69 -6.87 -16.80
N TYR A 103 -8.47 -6.85 -15.72
CA TYR A 103 -8.12 -7.43 -14.42
C TYR A 103 -7.64 -8.88 -14.56
N MET A 104 -8.44 -9.73 -15.22
CA MET A 104 -8.09 -11.14 -15.46
C MET A 104 -6.82 -11.29 -16.32
N ALA A 105 -6.62 -10.42 -17.31
CA ALA A 105 -5.43 -10.44 -18.16
C ALA A 105 -4.16 -10.04 -17.38
N VAL A 106 -4.27 -9.08 -16.47
CA VAL A 106 -3.19 -8.67 -15.56
C VAL A 106 -2.81 -9.84 -14.66
N GLN A 107 -3.76 -10.43 -13.94
CA GLN A 107 -3.50 -11.57 -13.03
C GLN A 107 -2.78 -12.72 -13.74
N GLN A 108 -3.27 -13.13 -14.92
CA GLN A 108 -2.67 -14.20 -15.71
C GLN A 108 -1.24 -13.86 -16.15
N THR A 109 -0.99 -12.62 -16.56
CA THR A 109 0.33 -12.16 -17.01
C THR A 109 1.33 -12.17 -15.86
N LEU A 110 0.96 -11.61 -14.70
CA LEU A 110 1.84 -11.54 -13.53
C LEU A 110 2.16 -12.93 -12.98
N GLN A 111 1.16 -13.82 -12.90
CA GLN A 111 1.37 -15.20 -12.48
C GLN A 111 2.36 -15.93 -13.40
N ALA A 112 2.18 -15.81 -14.72
CA ALA A 112 3.08 -16.43 -15.69
C ALA A 112 4.52 -15.92 -15.54
N LEU A 113 4.71 -14.62 -15.32
CA LEU A 113 6.03 -14.02 -15.12
C LEU A 113 6.70 -14.47 -13.82
N CYS A 114 5.94 -14.60 -12.72
CA CYS A 114 6.48 -15.12 -11.46
C CYS A 114 7.09 -16.52 -11.62
N GLN A 115 6.45 -17.35 -12.45
CA GLN A 115 6.83 -18.74 -12.74
C GLN A 115 7.91 -18.87 -13.82
N ASP A 116 8.16 -17.83 -14.62
CA ASP A 116 9.17 -17.86 -15.68
C ASP A 116 10.57 -17.64 -15.10
N GLU A 117 11.35 -18.72 -14.95
CA GLU A 117 12.73 -18.65 -14.48
C GLU A 117 13.69 -17.94 -15.44
N GLN A 118 13.28 -17.73 -16.70
CA GLN A 118 14.06 -16.96 -17.68
C GLN A 118 13.77 -15.45 -17.61
N ALA A 119 12.68 -15.04 -16.96
CA ALA A 119 12.38 -13.64 -16.76
C ALA A 119 13.41 -13.01 -15.80
N PRO A 120 13.80 -11.74 -16.02
CA PRO A 120 14.74 -11.05 -15.15
C PRO A 120 14.25 -11.03 -13.69
N LYS A 121 15.18 -11.17 -12.74
CA LYS A 121 14.87 -11.27 -11.31
C LYS A 121 13.99 -10.12 -10.84
N GLU A 122 14.32 -8.89 -11.20
CA GLU A 122 13.57 -7.72 -10.73
C GLU A 122 12.14 -7.68 -11.27
N VAL A 123 11.94 -8.07 -12.53
CA VAL A 123 10.59 -8.18 -13.12
C VAL A 123 9.76 -9.21 -12.37
N ARG A 124 10.35 -10.35 -12.00
CA ARG A 124 9.64 -11.41 -11.25
C ARG A 124 9.26 -10.97 -9.84
N ARG A 125 10.14 -10.23 -9.17
CA ARG A 125 9.87 -9.66 -7.84
C ARG A 125 8.71 -8.68 -7.90
N ARG A 126 8.77 -7.68 -8.78
CA ARG A 126 7.71 -6.69 -8.96
C ARG A 126 6.39 -7.30 -9.43
N ALA A 127 6.44 -8.35 -10.25
CA ALA A 127 5.25 -9.07 -10.64
C ALA A 127 4.59 -9.80 -9.46
N LEU A 128 5.37 -10.37 -8.54
CA LEU A 128 4.84 -11.00 -7.33
C LEU A 128 4.23 -9.96 -6.40
N GLU A 129 4.94 -8.85 -6.14
CA GLU A 129 4.47 -7.74 -5.30
C GLU A 129 3.17 -7.11 -5.82
N ALA A 130 3.00 -6.97 -7.15
CA ALA A 130 1.74 -6.53 -7.73
C ALA A 130 0.65 -7.59 -7.60
N ALA A 131 0.98 -8.87 -7.88
CA ALA A 131 -0.01 -9.94 -7.93
C ALA A 131 -0.66 -10.21 -6.57
N VAL A 132 0.10 -10.16 -5.47
CA VAL A 132 -0.42 -10.46 -4.12
C VAL A 132 -1.52 -9.51 -3.66
N ARG A 133 -1.63 -8.33 -4.26
CA ARG A 133 -2.71 -7.37 -3.97
C ARG A 133 -4.09 -7.80 -4.46
N ALA A 134 -4.15 -8.89 -5.24
CA ALA A 134 -5.37 -9.62 -5.56
C ALA A 134 -5.11 -11.12 -5.24
N PRO A 135 -5.42 -11.58 -4.02
CA PRO A 135 -5.00 -12.88 -3.52
C PRO A 135 -5.45 -14.09 -4.38
N MET A 136 -4.54 -15.04 -4.57
CA MET A 136 -4.77 -16.30 -5.29
C MET A 136 -3.97 -17.46 -4.67
N ASP A 137 -4.49 -18.68 -4.74
CA ASP A 137 -3.93 -19.89 -4.10
C ASP A 137 -2.42 -20.13 -4.29
N TRP A 138 -1.88 -19.78 -5.46
CA TRP A 138 -0.48 -20.04 -5.80
C TRP A 138 0.52 -19.11 -5.09
N GLN A 139 0.05 -17.97 -4.57
CA GLN A 139 0.91 -16.91 -4.06
C GLN A 139 1.54 -17.30 -2.73
N GLN A 140 0.84 -18.01 -1.86
CA GLN A 140 1.41 -18.45 -0.58
C GLN A 140 2.67 -19.30 -0.77
N ASP A 141 2.66 -20.24 -1.71
CA ASP A 141 3.84 -21.04 -2.04
C ASP A 141 4.96 -20.20 -2.67
N ALA A 142 4.60 -19.20 -3.48
CA ALA A 142 5.57 -18.28 -4.07
C ALA A 142 6.26 -17.39 -3.01
N VAL A 143 5.50 -16.85 -2.05
CA VAL A 143 6.01 -16.03 -0.94
C VAL A 143 6.90 -16.87 -0.02
N ARG A 144 6.48 -18.09 0.34
CA ARG A 144 7.30 -19.01 1.14
C ARG A 144 8.61 -19.36 0.45
N LYS A 145 8.58 -19.59 -0.86
CA LYS A 145 9.78 -19.83 -1.68
C LYS A 145 10.71 -18.60 -1.70
N ALA A 146 10.15 -17.39 -1.84
CA ALA A 146 10.92 -16.15 -1.84
C ALA A 146 11.61 -15.91 -0.49
N TYR A 147 10.90 -16.07 0.62
CA TYR A 147 11.46 -15.90 1.96
C TYR A 147 12.61 -16.90 2.23
N GLY A 148 12.40 -18.16 1.84
CA GLY A 148 13.39 -19.25 2.01
C GLY A 148 14.57 -19.23 1.02
N ALA A 149 14.62 -18.31 0.07
CA ALA A 149 15.64 -18.29 -0.99
C ALA A 149 17.05 -17.93 -0.51
N GLY A 150 17.18 -17.33 0.69
CA GLY A 150 18.45 -16.85 1.23
C GLY A 150 19.03 -15.63 0.50
N ASP A 151 18.23 -15.00 -0.36
CA ASP A 151 18.58 -13.81 -1.12
C ASP A 151 17.89 -12.59 -0.50
N PRO A 152 18.61 -11.54 -0.09
CA PRO A 152 18.04 -10.40 0.65
C PRO A 152 16.91 -9.68 -0.11
N GLU A 153 17.04 -9.57 -1.43
CA GLU A 153 16.04 -8.94 -2.29
C GLU A 153 14.76 -9.77 -2.36
N TRP A 154 14.88 -11.10 -2.46
CA TRP A 154 13.71 -11.99 -2.36
C TRP A 154 13.11 -12.01 -0.96
N ARG A 155 13.91 -11.89 0.09
CA ARG A 155 13.40 -11.76 1.46
C ARG A 155 12.59 -10.48 1.62
N LEU A 156 13.08 -9.35 1.13
CA LEU A 156 12.33 -8.08 1.13
C LEU A 156 11.00 -8.22 0.39
N THR A 157 11.03 -8.77 -0.84
CA THR A 157 9.80 -9.02 -1.62
C THR A 157 8.84 -9.95 -0.88
N ALA A 158 9.34 -10.99 -0.21
CA ALA A 158 8.49 -11.90 0.55
C ALA A 158 7.81 -11.19 1.72
N VAL A 159 8.54 -10.37 2.48
CA VAL A 159 7.98 -9.63 3.62
C VAL A 159 6.99 -8.56 3.16
N PHE A 160 7.24 -7.88 2.03
CA PHE A 160 6.23 -7.04 1.37
C PHE A 160 4.94 -7.83 1.14
N CYS A 161 5.06 -9.02 0.55
CA CYS A 161 3.91 -9.84 0.19
C CYS A 161 3.12 -10.36 1.41
N MET A 162 3.78 -10.52 2.56
CA MET A 162 3.13 -10.96 3.80
C MET A 162 2.09 -9.98 4.30
N ALA A 163 2.08 -8.71 3.86
CA ALA A 163 1.01 -7.77 4.18
C ALA A 163 -0.30 -8.06 3.46
N TYR A 164 -0.27 -8.91 2.43
CA TYR A 164 -1.41 -9.24 1.56
C TYR A 164 -1.78 -10.73 1.59
N VAL A 165 -0.84 -11.60 1.99
CA VAL A 165 -1.03 -13.06 2.01
C VAL A 165 -0.90 -13.58 3.44
N GLU A 166 -1.92 -14.32 3.90
CA GLU A 166 -1.99 -14.90 5.24
C GLU A 166 -1.06 -16.12 5.46
N GLY A 167 -0.85 -16.47 6.74
CA GLY A 167 -0.15 -17.70 7.15
C GLY A 167 1.38 -17.59 7.26
N PHE A 168 1.87 -16.40 7.62
CA PHE A 168 3.30 -16.07 7.78
C PHE A 168 3.61 -15.38 9.11
N GLU A 169 2.82 -15.65 10.15
CA GLU A 169 2.90 -14.93 11.43
C GLU A 169 4.29 -15.05 12.06
N GLN A 170 4.93 -16.22 11.98
CA GLN A 170 6.28 -16.42 12.51
C GLN A 170 7.32 -15.63 11.71
N GLU A 171 7.22 -15.65 10.39
CA GLU A 171 8.14 -14.96 9.49
C GLU A 171 8.02 -13.44 9.59
N ILE A 172 6.81 -12.91 9.84
CA ILE A 172 6.54 -11.50 10.12
C ILE A 172 7.20 -11.09 11.44
N LEU A 173 6.99 -11.87 12.51
CA LEU A 173 7.62 -11.59 13.81
C LEU A 173 9.15 -11.65 13.76
N GLU A 174 9.73 -12.58 12.98
CA GLU A 174 11.17 -12.60 12.71
C GLU A 174 11.61 -11.34 11.94
N ALA A 175 10.84 -10.91 10.94
CA ALA A 175 11.17 -9.76 10.11
C ALA A 175 11.11 -8.42 10.87
N LEU A 176 10.30 -8.30 11.92
CA LEU A 176 10.29 -7.12 12.81
C LEU A 176 11.65 -6.87 13.46
N GLN A 177 12.44 -7.94 13.68
CA GLN A 177 13.78 -7.87 14.27
C GLN A 177 14.87 -7.50 13.24
N SER A 178 14.50 -7.20 12.00
CA SER A 178 15.46 -6.89 10.95
C SER A 178 16.16 -5.53 11.17
N GLU A 179 17.47 -5.53 10.96
CA GLU A 179 18.28 -4.31 10.85
C GLU A 179 18.03 -3.57 9.53
N ASP A 180 17.51 -4.27 8.52
CA ASP A 180 17.11 -3.69 7.25
C ASP A 180 15.81 -2.89 7.45
N PRO A 181 15.82 -1.55 7.24
CA PRO A 181 14.68 -0.69 7.49
C PRO A 181 13.48 -0.99 6.60
N ASP A 182 13.70 -1.42 5.35
CA ASP A 182 12.61 -1.70 4.40
C ASP A 182 11.89 -3.00 4.79
N ILE A 183 12.66 -4.01 5.22
CA ILE A 183 12.09 -5.25 5.77
C ILE A 183 11.27 -4.95 7.03
N ARG A 184 11.81 -4.14 7.94
CA ARG A 184 11.11 -3.80 9.19
C ARG A 184 9.84 -3.01 8.92
N TYR A 185 9.86 -2.07 7.98
CA TYR A 185 8.68 -1.33 7.53
C TYR A 185 7.56 -2.27 7.04
N HIS A 186 7.86 -3.17 6.11
CA HIS A 186 6.85 -4.11 5.60
C HIS A 186 6.39 -5.12 6.66
N ALA A 187 7.27 -5.53 7.59
CA ALA A 187 6.87 -6.39 8.69
C ALA A 187 5.88 -5.70 9.65
N VAL A 188 6.05 -4.41 9.90
CA VAL A 188 5.10 -3.60 10.67
C VAL A 188 3.74 -3.54 9.97
N GLN A 189 3.72 -3.24 8.66
CA GLN A 189 2.48 -3.24 7.88
C GLN A 189 1.78 -4.60 7.93
N ALA A 190 2.52 -5.69 7.70
CA ALA A 190 1.95 -7.03 7.73
C ALA A 190 1.41 -7.40 9.13
N ALA A 191 2.12 -7.02 10.19
CA ALA A 191 1.64 -7.25 11.55
C ALA A 191 0.35 -6.48 11.87
N GLY A 192 0.23 -5.24 11.38
CA GLY A 192 -0.99 -4.43 11.50
C GLY A 192 -2.16 -5.04 10.73
N ASN A 193 -1.98 -5.35 9.44
CA ASN A 193 -3.02 -5.89 8.57
C ASN A 193 -3.61 -7.23 9.07
N TRP A 194 -2.80 -8.04 9.75
CA TRP A 194 -3.21 -9.32 10.32
C TRP A 194 -3.47 -9.26 11.83
N GLU A 195 -3.48 -8.06 12.43
CA GLU A 195 -3.79 -7.84 13.84
C GLU A 195 -2.94 -8.74 14.77
N LEU A 196 -1.64 -8.86 14.48
CA LEU A 196 -0.75 -9.79 15.17
C LEU A 196 -0.44 -9.31 16.60
N GLU A 197 -1.23 -9.77 17.55
CA GLU A 197 -1.09 -9.53 19.00
C GLU A 197 0.33 -9.68 19.54
N ALA A 198 1.09 -10.65 19.04
CA ALA A 198 2.46 -10.91 19.47
C ALA A 198 3.47 -9.82 19.05
N ALA A 199 3.11 -8.95 18.10
CA ALA A 199 3.93 -7.84 17.63
C ALA A 199 3.76 -6.56 18.46
N TRP A 200 2.76 -6.51 19.34
CA TRP A 200 2.39 -5.29 20.10
C TRP A 200 3.60 -4.64 20.80
N ASP A 201 4.32 -5.42 21.62
CA ASP A 201 5.42 -4.89 22.43
C ASP A 201 6.62 -4.40 21.58
N GLU A 202 6.73 -4.88 20.34
CA GLU A 202 7.76 -4.50 19.37
C GLU A 202 7.37 -3.21 18.62
N ILE A 203 6.10 -3.04 18.26
CA ILE A 203 5.64 -1.95 17.37
C ILE A 203 5.30 -0.67 18.16
N VAL A 204 4.72 -0.77 19.36
CA VAL A 204 4.36 0.42 20.16
C VAL A 204 5.54 1.39 20.37
N PRO A 205 6.75 0.94 20.73
CA PRO A 205 7.89 1.85 20.85
C PRO A 205 8.25 2.58 19.55
N LEU A 206 7.99 1.96 18.39
CA LEU A 206 8.24 2.57 17.08
C LEU A 206 7.28 3.74 16.83
N ALA A 207 5.99 3.56 17.13
CA ALA A 207 4.96 4.59 16.98
C ALA A 207 5.21 5.81 17.89
N LEU A 208 5.59 5.55 19.14
CA LEU A 208 5.71 6.59 20.17
C LEU A 208 7.05 7.35 20.14
N SER A 209 8.10 6.81 19.51
CA SER A 209 9.41 7.46 19.51
C SER A 209 9.58 8.48 18.38
N ASP A 210 9.90 9.71 18.75
CA ASP A 210 10.33 10.79 17.86
C ASP A 210 11.66 10.52 17.11
N ARG A 211 12.38 9.46 17.52
CA ARG A 211 13.64 9.02 16.89
C ARG A 211 13.42 7.98 15.80
N THR A 212 12.23 7.38 15.73
CA THR A 212 11.86 6.47 14.65
C THR A 212 11.80 7.26 13.35
N ASP A 213 12.31 6.68 12.26
CA ASP A 213 12.14 7.25 10.93
C ASP A 213 10.64 7.52 10.65
N LYS A 214 10.33 8.65 10.03
CA LYS A 214 8.95 9.13 9.87
C LYS A 214 8.07 8.10 9.17
N THR A 215 8.55 7.49 8.08
CA THR A 215 7.76 6.51 7.32
C THR A 215 7.47 5.27 8.14
N LEU A 216 8.46 4.78 8.90
CA LEU A 216 8.27 3.66 9.82
C LEU A 216 7.35 4.01 11.00
N ARG A 217 7.43 5.24 11.51
CA ARG A 217 6.59 5.73 12.62
C ARG A 217 5.13 5.82 12.20
N LEU A 218 4.84 6.34 11.00
CA LEU A 218 3.48 6.41 10.44
C LEU A 218 2.89 4.99 10.28
N ALA A 219 3.64 4.06 9.71
CA ALA A 219 3.19 2.66 9.59
C ALA A 219 2.98 1.99 10.96
N ALA A 220 3.82 2.32 11.95
CA ALA A 220 3.66 1.80 13.30
C ALA A 220 2.40 2.35 14.00
N ILE A 221 2.05 3.62 13.79
CA ILE A 221 0.82 4.24 14.31
C ILE A 221 -0.41 3.51 13.78
N ASP A 222 -0.46 3.28 12.46
CA ASP A 222 -1.54 2.54 11.80
C ASP A 222 -1.63 1.09 12.34
N ALA A 223 -0.48 0.40 12.38
CA ALA A 223 -0.41 -0.99 12.83
C ALA A 223 -0.84 -1.20 14.29
N VAL A 224 -0.48 -0.31 15.22
CA VAL A 224 -0.87 -0.50 16.64
C VAL A 224 -2.38 -0.35 16.83
N ILE A 225 -3.04 0.54 16.08
CA ILE A 225 -4.49 0.70 16.14
C ILE A 225 -5.16 -0.56 15.58
N GLY A 226 -4.66 -1.13 14.49
CA GLY A 226 -5.13 -2.42 13.99
C GLY A 226 -4.99 -3.56 15.00
N ILE A 227 -3.86 -3.64 15.71
CA ILE A 227 -3.58 -4.74 16.65
C ILE A 227 -4.39 -4.64 17.95
N ARG A 228 -4.42 -3.46 18.60
CA ARG A 228 -5.19 -3.22 19.83
C ARG A 228 -5.79 -1.81 19.82
N PRO A 229 -6.97 -1.63 19.24
CA PRO A 229 -7.56 -0.31 19.03
C PRO A 229 -7.74 0.50 20.34
N GLU A 230 -8.25 -0.14 21.40
CA GLU A 230 -8.51 0.52 22.70
C GLU A 230 -7.20 0.97 23.37
N GLU A 231 -6.24 0.07 23.55
CA GLU A 231 -4.95 0.40 24.17
C GLU A 231 -4.12 1.36 23.32
N ALA A 232 -4.20 1.26 21.98
CA ALA A 232 -3.50 2.14 21.06
C ALA A 232 -4.05 3.56 21.12
N SER A 233 -5.36 3.75 21.18
CA SER A 233 -5.96 5.09 21.27
C SER A 233 -5.48 5.84 22.51
N LEU A 234 -5.41 5.15 23.65
CA LEU A 234 -4.84 5.69 24.89
C LEU A 234 -3.35 6.02 24.76
N ALA A 235 -2.57 5.13 24.13
CA ALA A 235 -1.14 5.34 23.94
C ALA A 235 -0.82 6.49 22.98
N LEU A 236 -1.66 6.70 21.96
CA LEU A 236 -1.47 7.69 20.89
C LEU A 236 -2.08 9.07 21.21
N THR A 237 -2.80 9.21 22.33
CA THR A 237 -3.48 10.47 22.71
C THR A 237 -2.53 11.67 22.70
N GLU A 238 -1.29 11.52 23.17
CA GLU A 238 -0.31 12.62 23.17
C GLU A 238 0.14 13.02 21.75
N LEU A 239 0.07 12.11 20.78
CA LEU A 239 0.46 12.37 19.39
C LEU A 239 -0.57 13.18 18.61
N MET A 240 -1.80 13.30 19.12
CA MET A 240 -2.83 14.17 18.52
C MET A 240 -2.46 15.66 18.61
N ALA A 241 -1.47 16.02 19.44
CA ALA A 241 -0.91 17.35 19.56
C ALA A 241 0.59 17.40 19.17
N ASP A 242 1.06 16.43 18.37
CA ASP A 242 2.42 16.43 17.83
C ASP A 242 2.64 17.67 16.93
N MET A 243 3.89 18.11 16.82
CA MET A 243 4.28 19.25 15.98
C MET A 243 4.32 18.87 14.49
N ASP A 244 4.43 17.58 14.18
CA ASP A 244 4.38 17.07 12.81
C ASP A 244 2.92 16.80 12.40
N GLU A 245 2.40 17.62 11.48
CA GLU A 245 1.02 17.52 10.98
C GLU A 245 0.72 16.15 10.36
N ASP A 246 1.71 15.47 9.76
CA ASP A 246 1.50 14.14 9.17
C ASP A 246 1.31 13.08 10.25
N ILE A 247 1.98 13.22 11.41
CA ILE A 247 1.81 12.32 12.56
C ILE A 247 0.40 12.51 13.15
N VAL A 248 -0.02 13.76 13.30
CA VAL A 248 -1.37 14.10 13.78
C VAL A 248 -2.42 13.51 12.82
N ALA A 249 -2.26 13.73 11.52
CA ALA A 249 -3.17 13.21 10.49
C ALA A 249 -3.26 11.68 10.54
N ALA A 250 -2.12 10.97 10.64
CA ALA A 250 -2.11 9.52 10.71
C ALA A 250 -2.84 8.96 11.94
N VAL A 251 -2.70 9.61 13.10
CA VAL A 251 -3.45 9.21 14.31
C VAL A 251 -4.95 9.38 14.08
N PHE A 252 -5.39 10.53 13.56
CA PHE A 252 -6.81 10.77 13.28
C PHE A 252 -7.38 9.80 12.25
N GLU A 253 -6.66 9.55 11.16
CA GLU A 253 -7.08 8.63 10.10
C GLU A 253 -7.24 7.20 10.63
N ALA A 254 -6.22 6.69 11.33
CA ALA A 254 -6.26 5.35 11.87
C ALA A 254 -7.37 5.19 12.94
N LEU A 255 -7.59 6.17 13.82
CA LEU A 255 -8.71 6.14 14.77
C LEU A 255 -10.08 6.18 14.09
N ALA A 256 -10.22 6.97 13.01
CA ALA A 256 -11.46 7.06 12.26
C ALA A 256 -11.77 5.75 11.50
N MET A 257 -10.77 5.14 10.87
CA MET A 257 -10.92 3.85 10.18
C MET A 257 -11.37 2.74 11.12
N HIS A 258 -10.95 2.78 12.38
CA HIS A 258 -11.33 1.80 13.41
C HIS A 258 -12.56 2.21 14.24
N GLY A 259 -13.27 3.29 13.86
CA GLY A 259 -14.52 3.72 14.52
C GLY A 259 -14.35 4.41 15.88
N ILE A 260 -13.12 4.54 16.39
CA ILE A 260 -12.85 5.12 17.72
C ILE A 260 -13.13 6.63 17.76
N LEU A 261 -12.93 7.32 16.63
CA LEU A 261 -13.11 8.77 16.57
C LEU A 261 -14.57 9.20 16.77
N TRP A 262 -15.53 8.33 16.44
CA TRP A 262 -16.97 8.61 16.57
C TRP A 262 -17.47 8.30 17.99
N ASP A 263 -16.93 7.28 18.65
CA ASP A 263 -17.24 6.99 20.06
C ASP A 263 -16.80 8.15 20.99
N ALA A 264 -15.71 8.84 20.65
CA ALA A 264 -15.23 9.99 21.42
C ALA A 264 -16.09 11.26 21.27
N GLU A 265 -16.84 11.43 20.17
CA GLU A 265 -17.82 12.53 20.04
C GLU A 265 -19.12 12.21 20.78
N GLU A 266 -19.59 10.94 20.76
CA GLU A 266 -20.76 10.51 21.54
C GLU A 266 -20.52 10.60 23.06
N ASP A 267 -19.34 10.21 23.55
CA ASP A 267 -18.97 10.31 24.97
C ASP A 267 -18.87 11.76 25.49
N LEU A 268 -18.65 12.74 24.60
CA LEU A 268 -18.61 14.17 24.96
C LEU A 268 -19.99 14.82 24.96
N GLU A 269 -20.95 14.32 24.18
CA GLU A 269 -22.35 14.78 24.22
C GLU A 269 -23.09 14.28 25.47
N ASP A 270 -22.71 13.12 26.02
CA ASP A 270 -23.28 12.56 27.26
C ASP A 270 -22.73 13.20 28.55
N MET A 271 -21.70 14.05 28.48
CA MET A 271 -21.14 14.76 29.65
C MET A 271 -21.74 16.16 29.89
N ASP A 272 -22.57 16.68 28.98
CA ASP A 272 -23.15 18.04 29.08
C ASP A 272 -24.55 18.08 29.75
N ASP A 273 -25.09 16.94 30.21
CA ASP A 273 -26.48 16.83 30.72
C ASP A 273 -26.63 16.73 32.27
N ASP A 274 -25.57 16.97 33.06
CA ASP A 274 -25.62 16.81 34.53
C ASP A 274 -25.38 18.10 35.36
N ASP A 275 -25.66 19.29 34.78
CA ASP A 275 -25.70 20.58 35.51
C ASP A 275 -27.13 21.18 35.51
N ASP A 276 -28.11 20.44 36.05
CA ASP A 276 -29.40 21.02 36.45
C ASP A 276 -29.34 21.42 37.94
N ASP A 277 -29.00 22.69 38.15
CA ASP A 277 -29.04 23.43 39.41
C ASP A 277 -30.39 23.24 40.14
N GLU A 278 -30.39 22.43 41.20
CA GLU A 278 -31.45 22.44 42.22
C GLU A 278 -31.36 23.74 43.03
N VAL A 279 -32.03 24.81 42.56
CA VAL A 279 -32.25 26.03 43.36
C VAL A 279 -33.35 25.73 44.38
N PRO A 280 -33.09 25.73 45.70
CA PRO A 280 -34.14 25.49 46.68
C PRO A 280 -35.01 26.75 46.85
N PRO A 281 -36.34 26.62 46.91
CA PRO A 281 -37.22 27.77 47.07
C PRO A 281 -37.18 28.32 48.50
N LEU A 282 -37.15 29.67 48.62
CA LEU A 282 -37.41 30.43 49.85
C LEU A 282 -38.92 30.62 50.10
#